data_AF-A0A923KLH8-F1
#
_entry.id   AF-A0A923KLH8-F1
#
_cell.length_a   1.000
_cell.length_b   1.000
_cell.length_c   1.000
_cell.angle_alpha   90.00
_cell.angle_beta   90.00
_cell.angle_gamma   90.00
#
_symmetry.space_group_name_H-M   'P 1'
#
loop_
_entity.id
_entity.type
_entity.pdbx_description
1 polymer ?
#
loop_
_entity_poly.entity_id
_entity_poly.type
_entity_poly.pdbx_seq_one_letter_code
_entity_poly.pdbx_strand_id
1 'polypeptide(L)'
;MLNTSKPLFIYLQRPDNGEWVTVGRYLADPVAGSGRFKYAPSYVDAGHTWAIDPVNLPFRPEDERPATRYNGLHDVLRDACPDSWGQALLRREHNLPEGTPLARYLILANNADRWGALAVGVPAGTKHYSH
;
A
#
# COMPACT_ATOMS: atom_id res chain seq x y z
N MET A 1 -3.64 -7.26 16.97
CA MET A 1 -4.60 -7.04 15.86
C MET A 1 -4.19 -5.78 15.14
N LEU A 2 -4.10 -5.79 13.80
CA LEU A 2 -3.89 -4.56 13.03
C LEU A 2 -5.05 -3.60 13.35
N ASN A 3 -4.74 -2.47 13.97
CA ASN A 3 -5.68 -1.35 13.98
C ASN A 3 -5.55 -0.65 12.61
N THR A 4 -5.96 -1.35 11.54
CA THR A 4 -5.94 -0.90 10.14
C THR A 4 -6.95 0.19 9.82
N SER A 5 -7.58 0.75 10.87
CA SER A 5 -8.36 1.99 10.78
C SER A 5 -7.55 3.15 10.18
N LYS A 6 -6.22 3.12 10.29
CA LYS A 6 -5.36 4.16 9.72
C LYS A 6 -5.05 3.89 8.25
N PRO A 7 -5.17 4.89 7.37
CA PRO A 7 -4.83 4.74 5.96
C PRO A 7 -3.32 4.54 5.78
N LEU A 8 -2.93 3.75 4.78
CA LEU A 8 -1.59 3.78 4.20
C LEU A 8 -1.55 4.82 3.09
N PHE A 9 -0.51 5.65 3.06
CA PHE A 9 -0.22 6.50 1.93
C PHE A 9 0.58 5.72 0.90
N ILE A 10 0.20 5.86 -0.36
CA ILE A 10 0.85 5.19 -1.49
C ILE A 10 1.66 6.23 -2.25
N TYR A 11 2.93 5.94 -2.45
CA TYR A 11 3.85 6.80 -3.20
C TYR A 11 4.23 6.13 -4.52
N LEU A 12 4.38 6.95 -5.56
CA LEU A 12 4.92 6.56 -6.86
C LEU A 12 6.24 7.31 -7.06
N GLN A 13 7.29 6.58 -7.39
CA GLN A 13 8.46 7.18 -8.02
C GLN A 13 8.11 7.46 -9.46
N ARG A 14 8.09 8.74 -9.82
CA ARG A 14 7.73 9.20 -11.14
C ARG A 14 8.70 8.64 -12.19
N PRO A 15 8.20 8.05 -13.29
CA PRO A 15 9.05 7.44 -14.31
C PRO A 15 9.79 8.47 -15.16
N ASP A 16 9.34 9.73 -15.18
CA ASP A 16 9.91 10.79 -16.01
C ASP A 16 11.03 11.58 -15.33
N ASN A 17 11.05 11.66 -13.99
CA ASN A 17 12.06 12.43 -13.26
C ASN A 17 12.59 11.77 -11.96
N GLY A 18 12.06 10.62 -11.56
CA GLY A 18 12.48 9.91 -10.35
C GLY A 18 12.01 10.51 -9.03
N GLU A 19 11.19 11.56 -9.04
CA GLU A 19 10.63 12.16 -7.82
C GLU A 19 9.57 11.27 -7.19
N TRP A 20 9.54 11.23 -5.87
CA TRP A 20 8.49 10.54 -5.13
C TRP A 20 7.29 11.45 -4.90
N VAL A 21 6.12 10.99 -5.32
CA VAL A 21 4.86 11.73 -5.15
C VAL A 21 3.84 10.88 -4.39
N THR A 22 3.04 11.52 -3.54
CA THR A 22 1.89 10.86 -2.87
C THR A 22 0.76 10.71 -3.88
N VAL A 23 0.48 9.48 -4.30
CA VAL A 23 -0.58 9.18 -5.27
C VAL A 23 -1.95 9.18 -4.62
N GLY A 24 -2.03 8.62 -3.41
CA GLY A 24 -3.31 8.38 -2.76
C GLY A 24 -3.20 7.69 -1.42
N ARG A 25 -4.35 7.29 -0.91
CA ARG A 25 -4.49 6.53 0.32
C ARG A 25 -5.18 5.20 0.06
N TYR A 26 -4.69 4.16 0.73
CA TYR A 26 -5.30 2.86 0.84
C TYR A 26 -5.83 2.65 2.27
N LEU A 27 -7.06 2.19 2.39
CA LEU A 27 -7.67 1.82 3.67
C LEU A 27 -8.06 0.34 3.63
N ALA A 28 -7.56 -0.44 4.58
CA ALA A 28 -7.96 -1.83 4.73
C ALA A 28 -9.19 -1.94 5.66
N ASP A 29 -10.08 -2.86 5.33
CA ASP A 29 -11.23 -3.26 6.13
C ASP A 29 -11.14 -4.78 6.39
N PRO A 30 -10.40 -5.19 7.45
CA PRO A 30 -10.20 -6.61 7.73
C PRO A 30 -11.49 -7.33 8.14
N VAL A 31 -12.48 -6.62 8.65
CA VAL A 31 -13.76 -7.21 9.07
C VAL A 31 -14.57 -7.59 7.83
N ALA A 32 -14.63 -6.70 6.84
CA ALA A 32 -15.28 -6.99 5.57
C ALA A 32 -14.40 -7.78 4.58
N GLY A 33 -13.13 -8.03 4.92
CA GLY A 33 -12.15 -8.64 4.00
C GLY A 33 -11.92 -7.82 2.73
N SER A 34 -12.09 -6.49 2.81
CA SER A 34 -12.04 -5.57 1.68
C SER A 34 -11.08 -4.41 1.94
N GLY A 35 -10.84 -3.59 0.93
CA GLY A 35 -10.05 -2.38 1.06
C GLY A 35 -10.50 -1.34 0.06
N ARG A 36 -10.00 -0.11 0.20
CA ARG A 36 -10.42 1.02 -0.63
C ARG A 36 -9.23 1.91 -0.95
N PHE A 37 -9.11 2.34 -2.20
CA PHE A 37 -8.09 3.27 -2.66
C PHE A 37 -8.71 4.57 -3.14
N LYS A 38 -8.09 5.70 -2.80
CA LYS A 38 -8.51 7.04 -3.22
C LYS A 38 -7.29 7.85 -3.64
N TYR A 39 -7.32 8.42 -4.84
CA TYR A 39 -6.30 9.38 -5.27
C TYR A 39 -6.28 10.60 -4.34
N ALA A 40 -5.08 11.12 -4.05
CA ALA A 40 -4.90 12.25 -3.15
C ALA A 40 -5.30 13.56 -3.86
N PRO A 41 -6.01 14.49 -3.20
CA PRO A 41 -6.27 15.81 -3.75
C PRO A 41 -5.00 16.52 -4.21
N SER A 42 -3.93 16.45 -3.42
CA SER A 42 -2.63 17.05 -3.77
C SER A 42 -2.00 16.48 -5.05
N TYR A 43 -2.31 15.22 -5.40
CA TYR A 43 -1.85 14.61 -6.64
C TYR A 43 -2.58 15.21 -7.84
N VAL A 44 -3.89 15.44 -7.69
CA VAL A 44 -4.75 16.08 -8.69
C VAL A 44 -4.42 17.56 -8.85
N ASP A 45 -4.27 18.28 -7.74
CA ASP A 45 -3.97 19.72 -7.71
C ASP A 45 -2.61 20.03 -8.35
N ALA A 46 -1.65 19.11 -8.26
CA ALA A 46 -0.36 19.19 -8.94
C ALA A 46 -0.42 18.85 -10.44
N GLY A 47 -1.60 18.50 -10.97
CA GLY A 47 -1.81 18.15 -12.37
C GLY A 47 -1.33 16.74 -12.76
N HIS A 48 -1.06 15.87 -11.78
CA HIS A 48 -0.65 14.50 -12.07
C HIS A 48 -1.86 13.64 -12.48
N THR A 49 -1.65 12.78 -13.47
CA THR A 49 -2.73 11.96 -14.07
C THR A 49 -2.35 10.48 -14.22
N TRP A 50 -1.13 10.08 -13.84
CA TRP A 50 -0.72 8.68 -13.96
C TRP A 50 -1.54 7.80 -13.02
N ALA A 51 -2.08 6.73 -13.60
CA ALA A 51 -2.67 5.64 -12.84
C ALA A 51 -1.58 4.60 -12.51
N ILE A 52 -1.48 4.22 -11.23
CA ILE A 52 -0.55 3.16 -10.79
C ILE A 52 -0.98 1.77 -11.27
N ASP A 53 -2.27 1.63 -11.59
CA ASP A 53 -2.86 0.46 -12.23
C ASP A 53 -4.01 0.94 -13.12
N PRO A 54 -3.77 1.20 -14.42
CA PRO A 54 -4.78 1.77 -15.31
C PRO A 54 -6.04 0.92 -15.48
N VAL A 55 -5.96 -0.38 -15.17
CA VAL A 55 -7.08 -1.32 -15.32
C VAL A 55 -7.94 -1.33 -14.05
N ASN A 56 -7.32 -1.55 -12.89
CA ASN A 56 -8.06 -1.70 -11.64
C ASN A 56 -8.26 -0.37 -10.91
N LEU A 57 -7.34 0.57 -11.08
CA LEU A 57 -7.30 1.90 -10.47
C LEU A 57 -7.14 3.01 -11.53
N PRO A 58 -8.01 3.10 -12.56
CA PRO A 58 -7.93 4.19 -13.53
C PRO A 58 -8.00 5.55 -12.82
N PHE A 59 -7.35 6.57 -13.39
CA PHE A 59 -7.30 7.91 -12.82
C PHE A 59 -8.69 8.57 -12.86
N ARG A 60 -9.45 8.35 -11.78
CA ARG A 60 -10.79 8.90 -11.49
C ARG A 60 -10.76 9.44 -10.07
N PRO A 61 -10.23 10.64 -9.85
CA PRO A 61 -9.94 11.14 -8.51
C PRO A 61 -11.19 11.34 -7.64
N GLU A 62 -12.36 11.47 -8.24
CA GLU A 62 -13.68 11.53 -7.61
C GLU A 62 -14.17 10.17 -7.06
N ASP A 63 -13.63 9.05 -7.55
CA ASP A 63 -14.02 7.70 -7.12
C ASP A 63 -13.17 7.21 -5.92
N GLU A 64 -13.77 6.41 -5.04
CA GLU A 64 -13.03 5.54 -4.11
C GLU A 64 -13.15 4.10 -4.61
N ARG A 65 -12.01 3.49 -4.98
CA ARG A 65 -12.00 2.18 -5.66
C ARG A 65 -11.88 1.03 -4.66
N PRO A 66 -12.87 0.11 -4.61
CA PRO A 66 -12.81 -1.03 -3.72
C PRO A 66 -11.83 -2.09 -4.22
N ALA A 67 -11.13 -2.73 -3.30
CA ALA A 67 -10.45 -4.00 -3.45
C ALA A 67 -11.26 -5.06 -2.73
N THR A 68 -11.78 -6.04 -3.47
CA THR A 68 -12.60 -7.13 -2.93
C THR A 68 -11.89 -8.48 -2.97
N ARG A 69 -10.68 -8.51 -3.56
CA ARG A 69 -9.82 -9.70 -3.65
C ARG A 69 -8.69 -9.60 -2.63
N TYR A 70 -8.03 -10.73 -2.36
CA TYR A 70 -6.83 -10.81 -1.52
C TYR A 70 -6.96 -10.13 -0.15
N ASN A 71 -8.10 -10.36 0.50
CA ASN A 71 -8.44 -9.75 1.78
C ASN A 71 -8.33 -8.21 1.76
N GLY A 72 -8.73 -7.62 0.63
CA GLY A 72 -8.80 -6.19 0.46
C GLY A 72 -7.55 -5.52 -0.09
N LEU A 73 -6.52 -6.25 -0.52
CA LEU A 73 -5.32 -5.64 -1.10
C LEU A 73 -5.45 -5.53 -2.62
N HIS A 74 -5.24 -4.33 -3.16
CA HIS A 74 -5.17 -4.11 -4.61
C HIS A 74 -3.99 -4.87 -5.21
N ASP A 75 -4.16 -5.43 -6.41
CA ASP A 75 -3.13 -6.23 -7.10
C ASP A 75 -1.81 -5.45 -7.22
N VAL A 76 -1.86 -4.17 -7.61
CA VAL A 76 -0.67 -3.32 -7.71
C VAL A 76 0.09 -3.14 -6.39
N LEU A 77 -0.62 -3.15 -5.25
CA LEU A 77 0.02 -3.07 -3.93
C LEU A 77 0.57 -4.43 -3.49
N ARG A 78 -0.07 -5.52 -3.95
CA ARG A 78 0.43 -6.88 -3.75
C ARG A 78 1.73 -7.11 -4.52
N ASP A 79 1.87 -6.54 -5.71
CA ASP A 79 3.10 -6.67 -6.51
C ASP A 79 4.32 -6.01 -5.83
N ALA A 80 4.08 -5.05 -4.93
CA ALA A 80 5.11 -4.45 -4.08
C ALA A 80 5.36 -5.21 -2.77
N CYS A 81 4.62 -6.29 -2.49
CA CYS A 81 4.88 -7.12 -1.31
C CYS A 81 6.13 -7.99 -1.52
N PRO A 82 6.85 -8.34 -0.43
CA PRO A 82 7.90 -9.35 -0.52
C PRO A 82 7.32 -10.69 -0.97
N ASP A 83 8.15 -11.48 -1.66
CA ASP A 83 7.82 -12.84 -2.05
C ASP A 83 7.68 -13.78 -0.83
N SER A 84 7.42 -15.07 -1.09
CA SER A 84 7.21 -16.06 -0.02
C SER A 84 8.44 -16.20 0.91
N TRP A 85 9.65 -16.00 0.40
CA TRP A 85 10.88 -16.04 1.19
C TRP A 85 10.99 -14.81 2.09
N GLY A 86 10.82 -13.62 1.55
CA GLY A 86 10.83 -12.36 2.33
C GLY A 86 9.71 -12.34 3.38
N GLN A 87 8.52 -12.86 3.06
CA GLN A 87 7.45 -13.03 4.04
C GLN A 87 7.83 -13.99 5.15
N ALA A 88 8.53 -15.10 4.85
CA ALA A 88 9.01 -16.03 5.88
C ALA A 88 10.03 -15.39 6.82
N LEU A 89 10.95 -14.59 6.29
CA LEU A 89 11.90 -13.81 7.08
C LEU A 89 11.19 -12.81 8.00
N LEU A 90 10.24 -12.03 7.46
CA LEU A 90 9.45 -11.07 8.25
C LEU A 90 8.57 -11.75 9.30
N ARG A 91 8.01 -12.94 9.02
CA ARG A 91 7.27 -13.71 10.02
C ARG A 91 8.15 -14.11 11.19
N ARG A 92 9.36 -14.61 10.90
CA ARG A 92 10.33 -15.00 11.93
C ARG A 92 10.78 -13.80 12.75
N GLU A 93 11.17 -12.71 12.09
CA GLU A 93 11.68 -11.49 12.73
C GLU A 93 10.65 -10.86 13.66
N HIS A 94 9.38 -10.77 13.22
CA HIS A 94 8.32 -10.09 13.97
C HIS A 94 7.36 -11.04 14.68
N ASN A 95 7.71 -12.33 14.80
CA ASN A 95 6.91 -13.38 15.43
C ASN A 95 5.43 -13.39 14.97
N LEU A 96 5.22 -13.36 13.65
CA LEU A 96 3.89 -13.25 13.04
C LEU A 96 3.30 -14.62 12.70
N PRO A 97 1.96 -14.79 12.82
CA PRO A 97 1.29 -16.05 12.47
C PRO A 97 1.30 -16.30 10.95
N GLU A 98 1.13 -17.56 10.55
CA GLU A 98 1.07 -17.99 9.15
C GLU A 98 -0.02 -17.26 8.34
N GLY A 99 -1.19 -17.02 8.95
CA GLY A 99 -2.31 -16.29 8.36
C GLY A 99 -2.17 -14.76 8.33
N THR A 100 -0.96 -14.22 8.42
CA THR A 100 -0.73 -12.78 8.40
C THR A 100 -1.14 -12.17 7.04
N PRO A 101 -2.01 -11.15 7.00
CA PRO A 101 -2.43 -10.52 5.74
C PRO A 101 -1.28 -9.87 4.99
N LEU A 102 -1.32 -9.90 3.65
CA LEU A 102 -0.28 -9.31 2.79
C LEU A 102 0.00 -7.84 3.07
N ALA A 103 -1.05 -7.06 3.39
CA ALA A 103 -0.93 -5.66 3.77
C ALA A 103 -0.01 -5.45 4.99
N ARG A 104 0.14 -6.44 5.88
CA ARG A 104 1.09 -6.35 7.00
C ARG A 104 2.53 -6.40 6.53
N TYR A 105 2.86 -7.29 5.59
CA TYR A 105 4.21 -7.36 5.03
C TYR A 105 4.53 -6.14 4.19
N LEU A 106 3.55 -5.57 3.50
CA LEU A 106 3.70 -4.29 2.79
C LEU A 106 4.10 -3.14 3.73
N ILE A 107 3.74 -3.19 5.01
CA ILE A 107 4.13 -2.17 5.99
C ILE A 107 5.51 -2.47 6.60
N LEU A 108 5.82 -3.75 6.84
CA LEU A 108 7.05 -4.18 7.51
C LEU A 108 8.27 -4.20 6.58
N ALA A 109 8.08 -4.51 5.31
CA ALA A 109 9.16 -4.49 4.33
C ALA A 109 9.69 -3.07 4.16
N ASN A 110 11.00 -2.89 4.12
CA ASN A 110 11.60 -1.59 3.79
C ASN A 110 11.19 -1.18 2.37
N ASN A 111 10.87 0.10 2.16
CA ASN A 111 10.56 0.61 0.83
C ASN A 111 11.74 0.44 -0.15
N ALA A 112 12.99 0.47 0.35
CA ALA A 112 14.19 0.31 -0.47
C ALA A 112 14.43 -1.13 -0.98
N ASP A 113 13.81 -2.14 -0.36
CA ASP A 113 14.02 -3.55 -0.71
C ASP A 113 12.97 -4.08 -1.71
N ARG A 114 12.06 -3.21 -2.17
CA ARG A 114 10.97 -3.57 -3.07
C ARG A 114 11.36 -3.35 -4.52
N TRP A 115 10.76 -4.15 -5.39
CA TRP A 115 10.86 -3.97 -6.83
C TRP A 115 9.74 -3.06 -7.33
N GLY A 116 10.06 -2.25 -8.35
CA GLY A 116 9.11 -1.33 -8.97
C GLY A 116 9.15 0.08 -8.39
N ALA A 117 8.13 0.87 -8.73
CA ALA A 117 8.08 2.31 -8.47
C ALA A 117 7.18 2.68 -7.28
N LEU A 118 6.75 1.73 -6.45
CA LEU A 118 5.79 1.97 -5.37
C LEU A 118 6.43 1.86 -3.98
N ALA A 119 6.07 2.82 -3.14
CA ALA A 119 6.37 2.81 -1.71
C ALA A 119 5.09 3.04 -0.90
N VAL A 120 5.11 2.68 0.39
CA VAL A 120 4.01 2.99 1.30
C VAL A 120 4.49 3.68 2.56
N GLY A 121 3.60 4.48 3.16
CA GLY A 121 3.84 5.16 4.42
C GLY A 121 2.63 5.05 5.35
N VAL A 122 2.89 5.11 6.65
CA VAL A 122 1.85 5.23 7.67
C VAL A 122 1.71 6.71 8.07
N PRO A 123 0.57 7.15 8.62
CA PRO A 123 0.40 8.53 9.07
C PRO A 123 1.40 8.88 10.17
N ALA A 124 1.92 10.11 10.12
CA ALA A 124 2.85 10.65 11.11
C ALA A 124 2.31 10.45 12.54
N GLY A 125 3.19 10.03 13.46
CA GLY A 125 2.83 9.68 14.83
C GLY A 125 2.44 8.20 15.05
N THR A 126 2.44 7.36 14.00
CA THR A 126 2.35 5.91 14.16
C THR A 126 3.73 5.34 14.45
N LYS A 127 4.09 5.18 15.74
CA LYS A 127 5.32 4.50 16.12
C LYS A 127 5.24 3.02 15.72
N HIS A 128 6.14 2.60 14.83
CA HIS A 128 6.48 1.19 14.67
C HIS A 128 7.36 0.79 15.86
N TYR A 129 6.76 0.19 16.89
CA TYR A 129 7.52 -0.52 17.89
C TYR A 129 7.95 -1.85 17.27
N SER A 130 9.14 -1.86 16.65
CA SER A 130 9.89 -3.09 16.46
C SER A 130 10.57 -3.42 17.78
N HIS A 131 10.19 -4.53 18.41
CA HIS A 131 11.02 -5.21 19.40
C HIS A 131 11.79 -6.29 18.66
#